data_AF-A0A4R1YGS4-F1
#
_entry.id   AF-A0A4R1YGS4-F1
#
_cell.length_a   1.000
_cell.length_b   1.000
_cell.length_c   1.000
_cell.angle_alpha   90.00
_cell.angle_beta   90.00
_cell.angle_gamma   90.00
#
_symmetry.space_group_name_H-M   'P 1'
#
loop_
_entity.id
_entity.type
_entity.pdbx_description
1 polymer ?
#
loop_
_entity_poly.entity_id
_entity_poly.type
_entity_poly.pdbx_seq_one_letter_code
_entity_poly.pdbx_strand_id
1 'polypeptide(L)'
;MEGKTSEKTDRFPGKIAQFISNSLVVWKTVFNSDDSAFAGEMTIRTHMRPTSDGTEVTMMTDDIPVGIGLEDNELGCRQTLEQRAAYLKG
;
A
#
# COMPACT_ATOMS: atom_id res chain seq x y z
N MET A 1 22.45 17.23 4.77
CA MET A 1 22.76 16.34 5.92
C MET A 1 22.04 15.05 5.64
N GLU A 2 22.80 14.06 5.18
CA GLU A 2 22.31 12.75 4.76
C GLU A 2 21.64 12.03 5.94
N GLY A 3 20.36 11.69 5.76
CA GLY A 3 19.65 10.82 6.69
C GLY A 3 20.20 9.42 6.56
N LYS A 4 21.10 9.03 7.48
CA LYS A 4 21.36 7.62 7.77
C LYS A 4 20.11 7.05 8.43
N THR A 5 19.15 6.60 7.63
CA THR A 5 17.98 5.88 8.12
C THR A 5 18.45 4.48 8.53
N SER A 6 18.50 4.23 9.83
CA SER A 6 18.60 2.88 10.38
C SER A 6 17.51 2.02 9.74
N GLU A 7 17.94 0.99 9.01
CA GLU A 7 17.20 0.24 8.00
C GLU A 7 15.97 -0.50 8.56
N LYS A 8 14.85 -0.45 7.81
CA LYS A 8 13.62 -1.28 7.81
C LYS A 8 12.28 -0.57 8.08
N THR A 9 12.23 0.75 8.20
CA THR A 9 10.93 1.45 8.24
C THR A 9 10.89 2.54 7.21
N ASP A 10 10.16 2.28 6.12
CA ASP A 10 9.83 3.30 5.17
C ASP A 10 8.63 4.12 5.68
N ARG A 11 8.71 5.44 5.56
CA ARG A 11 7.66 6.35 6.00
C ARG A 11 7.28 7.27 4.86
N PHE A 12 5.99 7.27 4.54
CA PHE A 12 5.43 8.10 3.47
C PHE A 12 4.20 8.86 4.01
N PRO A 13 4.01 10.13 3.63
CA PRO A 13 2.76 10.83 3.91
C PRO A 13 1.62 10.20 3.11
N GLY A 14 0.51 9.93 3.78
CA GLY A 14 -0.70 9.39 3.17
C GLY A 14 -1.92 10.25 3.44
N LYS A 15 -2.88 10.26 2.51
CA LYS A 15 -4.20 10.87 2.68
C LYS A 15 -5.30 9.89 2.30
N ILE A 16 -6.39 9.84 3.08
CA ILE A 16 -7.58 9.06 2.72
C ILE A 16 -8.36 9.86 1.67
N ALA A 17 -8.47 9.31 0.46
CA ALA A 17 -9.24 9.91 -0.62
C ALA A 17 -10.70 9.47 -0.60
N GLN A 18 -10.98 8.24 -0.14
CA GLN A 18 -12.33 7.72 0.03
C GLN A 18 -12.35 6.67 1.12
N PHE A 19 -13.42 6.65 1.91
CA PHE A 19 -13.62 5.66 2.96
C PHE A 19 -15.09 5.25 3.00
N ILE A 20 -15.35 3.98 2.70
CA ILE A 20 -16.64 3.32 2.88
C ILE A 20 -16.41 2.20 3.89
N SER A 21 -17.04 2.34 5.06
CA SER A 21 -16.91 1.38 6.15
C SER A 21 -17.17 -0.05 5.66
N ASN A 22 -16.28 -0.98 6.02
CA ASN A 22 -16.36 -2.41 5.70
C ASN A 22 -16.43 -2.75 4.20
N SER A 23 -16.10 -1.83 3.29
CA SER A 23 -16.18 -2.10 1.84
C SER A 23 -15.02 -1.55 1.04
N LEU A 24 -14.58 -0.32 1.31
CA LEU A 24 -13.55 0.32 0.49
C LEU A 24 -12.74 1.34 1.30
N VAL A 25 -11.42 1.23 1.22
CA VAL A 25 -10.51 2.30 1.60
C VAL A 25 -9.68 2.67 0.39
N VAL A 26 -9.75 3.94 -0.02
CA VAL A 26 -8.85 4.52 -1.01
C VAL A 26 -7.97 5.54 -0.31
N TRP A 27 -6.67 5.35 -0.43
CA TRP A 27 -5.69 6.29 0.08
C TRP A 27 -4.65 6.58 -0.98
N LYS A 28 -4.01 7.74 -0.83
CA LYS A 28 -2.99 8.20 -1.75
C LYS A 28 -1.72 8.53 -0.99
N THR A 29 -0.58 8.32 -1.64
CA THR A 29 0.74 8.51 -1.04
C THR A 29 1.73 9.07 -2.04
N VAL A 30 2.75 9.75 -1.52
CA VAL A 30 3.91 10.19 -2.30
C VAL A 30 5.17 9.66 -1.64
N PHE A 31 6.13 9.18 -2.43
CA PHE A 31 7.40 8.71 -1.92
C PHE A 31 8.32 9.90 -1.65
N ASN A 32 8.99 9.90 -0.49
CA ASN A 32 9.99 10.92 -0.18
C ASN A 32 11.35 10.47 -0.72
N SER A 33 11.67 10.86 -1.94
CA SER A 33 12.92 10.52 -2.63
C SER A 33 13.43 11.72 -3.42
N ASP A 34 14.75 11.88 -3.46
CA ASP A 34 15.41 12.87 -4.32
C ASP A 34 15.48 12.41 -5.79
N ASP A 35 15.22 11.12 -6.05
CA ASP A 35 15.15 10.56 -7.39
C ASP A 35 13.77 10.80 -8.02
N SER A 36 13.77 11.58 -9.10
CA SER A 36 12.58 11.93 -9.89
C SER A 36 11.80 10.72 -10.43
N ALA A 37 12.41 9.54 -10.53
CA ALA A 37 11.71 8.32 -10.93
C ALA A 37 10.63 7.91 -9.93
N PHE A 38 10.78 8.27 -8.65
CA PHE A 38 9.81 8.00 -7.59
C PHE A 38 8.80 9.14 -7.38
N ALA A 39 8.89 10.21 -8.18
CA ALA A 39 7.96 11.32 -8.10
C ALA A 39 6.58 10.92 -8.63
N GLY A 40 5.53 11.34 -7.92
CA GLY A 40 4.15 11.06 -8.30
C GLY A 40 3.30 10.70 -7.09
N GLU A 41 2.00 10.94 -7.22
CA GLU A 41 1.01 10.48 -6.24
C GLU A 41 0.49 9.11 -6.68
N MET A 42 0.76 8.09 -5.86
CA MET A 42 0.26 6.74 -6.05
C MET A 42 -1.09 6.58 -5.35
N THR A 43 -2.03 5.88 -5.98
CA THR A 43 -3.36 5.59 -5.41
C THR A 43 -3.47 4.11 -5.06
N ILE A 44 -3.82 3.81 -3.81
CA ILE A 44 -4.05 2.45 -3.33
C ILE A 44 -5.52 2.27 -2.99
N ARG A 45 -6.15 1.23 -3.52
CA ARG A 45 -7.53 0.85 -3.27
C ARG A 45 -7.57 -0.52 -2.61
N THR A 46 -8.12 -0.57 -1.41
CA THR A 46 -8.37 -1.82 -0.69
C THR A 46 -9.87 -2.07 -0.65
N HIS A 47 -10.32 -3.05 -1.44
CA HIS A 47 -11.70 -3.53 -1.42
C HIS A 47 -11.84 -4.67 -0.41
N MET A 48 -12.96 -4.67 0.29
CA MET A 48 -13.35 -5.71 1.23
C MET A 48 -14.74 -6.19 0.85
N ARG A 49 -14.87 -7.48 0.57
CA ARG A 49 -16.13 -8.11 0.23
C ARG A 49 -16.42 -9.25 1.21
N PRO A 50 -17.56 -9.24 1.91
CA PRO A 50 -17.92 -10.35 2.78
C PRO A 50 -18.13 -11.63 1.95
N THR A 51 -17.66 -12.75 2.48
CA THR A 51 -17.88 -14.11 1.96
C THR A 51 -18.57 -14.96 3.03
N SER A 52 -18.99 -16.18 2.69
CA SER A 52 -19.61 -17.10 3.66
C SER A 52 -18.68 -17.50 4.80
N ASP A 53 -17.37 -17.42 4.58
CA ASP A 53 -16.30 -17.90 5.46
C ASP A 53 -15.34 -16.80 5.92
N GLY A 54 -15.61 -15.53 5.59
CA GLY A 54 -14.75 -14.42 5.97
C GLY A 54 -14.92 -13.17 5.11
N THR A 55 -13.79 -12.61 4.69
CA THR A 55 -13.74 -11.41 3.86
C THR A 55 -12.68 -11.59 2.78
N GLU A 56 -13.09 -11.46 1.53
CA GLU A 56 -12.17 -11.33 0.41
C GLU A 56 -11.62 -9.91 0.40
N VAL A 57 -10.29 -9.79 0.41
CA VAL A 57 -9.59 -8.50 0.38
C VAL A 57 -8.81 -8.40 -0.92
N THR A 58 -9.04 -7.33 -1.67
CA THR A 58 -8.33 -7.05 -2.93
C THR A 58 -7.65 -5.70 -2.83
N MET A 59 -6.34 -5.67 -3.08
CA MET A 59 -5.56 -4.45 -3.18
C MET A 59 -5.25 -4.16 -4.66
N MET A 60 -5.50 -2.93 -5.08
CA MET A 60 -5.13 -2.42 -6.41
C MET A 60 -4.36 -1.13 -6.24
N THR A 61 -3.25 -1.01 -6.97
CA THR A 61 -2.38 0.16 -6.93
C THR A 61 -2.33 0.77 -8.33
N ASP A 62 -2.73 2.03 -8.43
CA ASP A 62 -2.71 2.82 -9.66
C ASP A 62 -1.71 3.97 -9.53
N ASP A 63 -1.37 4.60 -10.66
CA ASP A 63 -0.47 5.75 -10.72
C ASP A 63 0.90 5.47 -10.07
N ILE A 64 1.40 4.24 -10.23
CA ILE A 64 2.68 3.79 -9.67
C ILE A 64 3.81 4.60 -10.32
N PRO A 65 4.66 5.30 -9.54
CA PRO A 65 5.84 5.99 -10.05
C PRO A 65 6.75 5.05 -10.84
N VAL A 66 7.38 5.55 -11.91
CA VAL A 66 8.18 4.74 -12.83
C VAL A 66 9.40 4.07 -12.20
N GLY A 67 9.88 4.62 -11.09
CA GLY A 67 10.99 4.08 -10.29
C GLY A 67 10.60 2.87 -9.45
N ILE A 68 9.31 2.55 -9.34
CA ILE A 68 8.81 1.39 -8.59
C ILE A 68 8.52 0.26 -9.57
N GLY A 69 9.23 -0.86 -9.40
CA GLY A 69 8.94 -2.08 -10.14
C GLY A 69 7.53 -2.57 -9.85
N LEU A 70 6.76 -2.86 -10.90
CA LEU A 70 5.39 -3.38 -10.75
C LEU A 70 5.38 -4.70 -9.98
N GLU A 71 6.32 -5.60 -10.28
CA GLU A 71 6.48 -6.89 -9.59
C GLU A 71 6.83 -6.72 -8.10
N ASP A 72 7.66 -5.74 -7.77
CA ASP A 72 8.03 -5.43 -6.38
C ASP A 72 6.82 -4.88 -5.61
N ASN A 73 6.03 -3.98 -6.23
CA ASN A 73 4.79 -3.48 -5.65
C ASN A 73 3.77 -4.62 -5.43
N GLU A 74 3.59 -5.50 -6.41
CA GLU A 74 2.71 -6.67 -6.30
C GLU A 74 3.16 -7.62 -5.19
N LEU A 75 4.47 -7.88 -5.09
CA LEU A 75 5.04 -8.69 -4.02
C LEU A 75 4.81 -8.05 -2.66
N GLY A 76 5.04 -6.74 -2.51
CA GLY A 76 4.79 -5.99 -1.28
C GLY A 76 3.31 -6.03 -0.85
N CYS A 77 2.38 -5.91 -1.81
CA CYS A 77 0.95 -6.06 -1.54
C CYS A 77 0.61 -7.48 -1.06
N ARG A 78 1.18 -8.51 -1.69
CA ARG A 78 0.97 -9.91 -1.28
C ARG A 78 1.48 -10.17 0.13
N GLN A 79 2.70 -9.73 0.43
CA GLN A 79 3.29 -9.83 1.77
C GLN A 79 2.45 -9.09 2.82
N THR A 80 1.90 -7.93 2.48
CA THR A 80 1.00 -7.19 3.36
C THR A 80 -0.24 -8.03 3.70
N LEU A 81 -0.90 -8.61 2.69
CA LEU A 81 -2.09 -9.44 2.89
C LEU A 81 -1.78 -10.72 3.69
N GLU A 82 -0.66 -11.38 3.40
CA GLU A 82 -0.20 -12.56 4.15
C GLU A 82 0.05 -12.23 5.64
N GLN A 83 0.72 -11.12 5.92
CA GLN A 83 0.95 -10.66 7.30
C GLN A 83 -0.34 -10.32 8.02
N ARG A 84 -1.32 -9.70 7.34
CA ARG A 84 -2.64 -9.43 7.93
C ARG A 84 -3.40 -10.72 8.22
N ALA A 85 -3.38 -11.69 7.29
CA ALA A 85 -3.99 -13.00 7.50
C ALA A 85 -3.34 -13.74 8.68
N ALA A 86 -2.02 -13.64 8.84
CA ALA A 86 -1.30 -14.21 9.98
C ALA A 86 -1.67 -13.50 11.30
N TYR A 87 -1.74 -12.16 11.30
CA TYR A 87 -2.11 -11.37 12.47
C TYR A 87 -3.51 -11.72 13.00
N LEU A 88 -4.47 -11.97 12.13
CA LEU A 88 -5.86 -12.33 12.51
C LEU A 88 -6.01 -13.75 13.07
N LYS A 89 -4.99 -14.61 12.90
CA LYS A 89 -4.99 -15.97 13.48
C LYS A 89 -4.41 -16.00 14.91
N GLY A 90 -3.94 -14.86 15.42
CA GLY A 90 -3.39 -14.68 16.77
C GLY A 90 -4.45 -14.28 17.79
#